data_AF-W7DHR8-F1
#
_entry.id   AF-W7DHR8-F1
#
_cell.length_a   1.000
_cell.length_b   1.000
_cell.length_c   1.000
_cell.angle_alpha   90.00
_cell.angle_beta   90.00
_cell.angle_gamma   90.00
#
_symmetry.space_group_name_H-M   'P 1'
#
loop_
_entity.id
_entity.type
_entity.pdbx_description
1 polymer ?
#
loop_
_entity_poly.entity_id
_entity_poly.type
_entity_poly.pdbx_seq_one_letter_code
_entity_poly.pdbx_strand_id
1 'polypeptide(L)'
;MGLFDFLKTDTERKRDDYHDLYEKLKNRIQKHNEKSAEAEEYIDNYKYKMPNFPFDKAPADHFTDKESKVRKDLIALYEKENEALSKLKQAKTTAYNKYQEYKSQAVKEEAEKKAEKD
;
A
#
# COMPACT_ATOMS: atom_id res chain seq x y z
N MET A 1 -10.34 3.32 -20.18
CA MET A 1 -11.79 3.40 -20.42
C MET A 1 -12.05 2.87 -21.80
N GLY A 2 -12.63 1.68 -21.89
CA GLY A 2 -12.91 1.00 -23.16
C GLY A 2 -14.33 1.29 -23.64
N LEU A 3 -14.58 1.05 -24.93
CA LEU A 3 -15.89 1.23 -25.59
C LEU A 3 -17.06 0.47 -24.90
N PHE A 4 -16.77 -0.49 -24.02
CA PHE A 4 -17.77 -1.24 -23.23
C PHE A 4 -18.25 -0.54 -21.95
N ASP A 5 -17.56 0.49 -21.45
CA ASP A 5 -18.00 1.21 -20.23
C ASP A 5 -19.22 2.11 -20.48
N PHE A 6 -19.55 2.40 -21.75
CA PHE A 6 -20.70 3.24 -22.12
C PHE A 6 -22.05 2.52 -22.02
N LEU A 7 -22.03 1.18 -21.99
CA LEU A 7 -23.24 0.34 -21.86
C LEU A 7 -23.54 -0.04 -20.40
N LYS A 8 -22.64 0.24 -19.47
CA LYS A 8 -22.77 -0.08 -18.04
C LYS A 8 -23.59 0.95 -17.31
N THR A 9 -24.29 0.54 -16.25
CA THR A 9 -24.90 1.52 -15.35
C THR A 9 -23.82 2.28 -14.57
N ASP A 10 -24.16 3.48 -14.09
CA ASP A 10 -23.24 4.26 -13.25
C ASP A 10 -22.75 3.47 -12.02
N THR A 11 -23.61 2.61 -11.48
CA THR A 11 -23.34 1.72 -10.35
C THR A 11 -22.32 0.62 -10.73
N GLU A 12 -22.47 0.01 -11.90
CA GLU A 12 -21.50 -0.98 -12.41
C GLU A 12 -20.13 -0.36 -12.70
N ARG A 13 -20.10 0.85 -13.27
CA ARG A 13 -18.86 1.59 -13.49
C ARG A 13 -18.16 1.90 -12.17
N LYS A 14 -18.89 2.41 -11.17
CA LYS A 14 -18.33 2.68 -9.84
C LYS A 14 -17.82 1.40 -9.18
N ARG A 15 -18.55 0.29 -9.27
CA ARG A 15 -18.09 -1.02 -8.77
C ARG A 15 -16.72 -1.37 -9.36
N ASP A 16 -16.59 -1.31 -10.68
CA ASP A 16 -15.35 -1.67 -11.37
C ASP A 16 -14.20 -0.71 -11.02
N ASP A 17 -14.46 0.59 -10.95
CA ASP A 17 -13.48 1.60 -10.54
C ASP A 17 -12.95 1.34 -9.11
N TYR A 18 -13.83 1.01 -8.17
CA TYR A 18 -13.42 0.70 -6.79
C TYR A 18 -12.69 -0.65 -6.67
N HIS A 19 -13.04 -1.63 -7.51
CA HIS A 19 -12.31 -2.88 -7.61
C HIS A 19 -10.88 -2.67 -8.14
N ASP A 20 -10.74 -1.90 -9.22
CA ASP A 20 -9.44 -1.54 -9.80
C ASP A 20 -8.59 -0.74 -8.82
N LEU A 21 -9.20 0.18 -8.07
CA LEU A 21 -8.53 0.92 -7.02
C LEU A 21 -8.04 -0.01 -5.91
N TYR A 22 -8.87 -0.97 -5.47
CA TYR A 22 -8.50 -1.97 -4.47
C TYR A 22 -7.29 -2.79 -4.92
N GLU A 23 -7.29 -3.31 -6.15
CA GLU A 23 -6.16 -4.11 -6.67
C GLU A 23 -4.89 -3.25 -6.82
N LYS A 24 -5.00 -2.00 -7.29
CA LYS A 24 -3.87 -1.06 -7.34
C LYS A 24 -3.26 -0.82 -5.96
N LEU A 25 -4.09 -0.61 -4.95
CA LEU A 25 -3.64 -0.38 -3.57
C LEU A 25 -3.01 -1.63 -2.96
N LYS A 26 -3.59 -2.80 -3.21
CA LYS A 26 -3.03 -4.11 -2.80
C LYS A 26 -1.64 -4.34 -3.41
N ASN A 27 -1.48 -4.12 -4.71
CA ASN A 27 -0.19 -4.26 -5.39
C ASN A 27 0.86 -3.27 -4.86
N ARG A 28 0.47 -2.02 -4.56
CA ARG A 28 1.38 -1.04 -3.94
C ARG A 28 1.83 -1.45 -2.55
N ILE A 29 0.92 -1.95 -1.72
CA ILE A 29 1.25 -2.45 -0.38
C ILE A 29 2.20 -3.64 -0.48
N GLN A 30 1.95 -4.58 -1.40
CA GLN A 30 2.84 -5.72 -1.61
C GLN A 30 4.25 -5.27 -2.00
N LYS A 31 4.36 -4.38 -3.01
CA LYS A 31 5.65 -3.85 -3.45
C LYS A 31 6.40 -3.09 -2.36
N HIS A 32 5.68 -2.38 -1.49
CA HIS A 32 6.28 -1.75 -0.32
C HIS A 32 6.85 -2.81 0.62
N ASN A 33 6.07 -3.83 0.99
CA ASN A 33 6.53 -4.90 1.89
C ASN A 33 7.76 -5.64 1.34
N GLU A 34 7.80 -5.92 0.04
CA GLU A 34 8.95 -6.54 -0.63
C GLU A 34 10.22 -5.68 -0.47
N LYS A 35 10.12 -4.37 -0.72
CA LYS A 35 11.24 -3.44 -0.54
C LYS A 35 11.65 -3.25 0.91
N SER A 36 10.69 -3.24 1.84
CA SER A 36 11.00 -3.16 3.27
C SER A 36 11.76 -4.39 3.74
N ALA A 37 11.36 -5.59 3.30
CA ALA A 37 12.07 -6.83 3.61
C ALA A 37 13.50 -6.83 3.05
N GLU A 38 13.67 -6.35 1.80
CA GLU A 38 14.99 -6.18 1.19
C GLU A 38 15.88 -5.22 2.02
N ALA A 39 15.31 -4.10 2.49
CA ALA A 39 16.02 -3.15 3.34
C ALA A 39 16.39 -3.73 4.71
N GLU A 40 15.50 -4.49 5.36
CA GLU A 40 15.79 -5.21 6.60
C GLU A 40 16.93 -6.21 6.42
N GLU A 41 16.92 -6.97 5.32
CA GLU A 41 17.98 -7.92 4.98
C GLU A 41 19.33 -7.23 4.81
N TYR A 42 19.38 -6.06 4.15
CA TYR A 42 20.61 -5.28 4.04
C TYR A 42 21.14 -4.82 5.41
N ILE A 43 20.26 -4.37 6.30
CA ILE A 43 20.62 -3.93 7.65
C ILE A 43 21.16 -5.10 8.47
N ASP A 44 20.50 -6.25 8.43
CA ASP A 44 20.91 -7.42 9.21
C ASP A 44 22.18 -8.07 8.65
N ASN A 45 22.36 -8.09 7.32
CA ASN A 45 23.64 -8.48 6.71
C ASN A 45 24.79 -7.54 7.11
N TYR A 46 24.54 -6.24 7.21
CA TYR A 46 25.54 -5.28 7.68
C TYR A 46 25.94 -5.55 9.15
N LYS A 47 24.96 -5.77 10.03
CA LYS A 47 25.20 -6.16 11.43
C LYS A 47 25.99 -7.48 11.53
N TYR A 48 25.61 -8.50 10.75
CA TYR A 48 26.24 -9.81 10.78
C TYR A 48 27.69 -9.79 10.27
N LYS A 49 27.99 -8.95 9.26
CA LYS A 49 29.35 -8.78 8.72
C LYS A 49 30.27 -7.96 9.64
N MET A 50 29.71 -7.28 10.66
CA MET A 50 30.46 -6.48 11.63
C MET A 50 30.14 -6.87 13.10
N PRO A 51 30.31 -8.14 13.51
CA PRO A 51 29.86 -8.63 14.81
C PRO A 51 30.63 -8.05 16.01
N ASN A 52 31.87 -7.61 15.80
CA ASN A 52 32.73 -6.99 16.83
C ASN A 52 32.78 -5.47 16.76
N PHE A 53 31.95 -4.86 15.90
CA PHE A 53 31.86 -3.41 15.79
C PHE A 53 30.66 -2.97 16.61
N PRO A 54 30.85 -2.31 17.77
CA PRO A 54 29.73 -1.83 18.55
C PRO A 54 28.90 -0.89 17.68
N PHE A 55 27.65 -1.28 17.43
CA PHE A 55 26.69 -0.52 16.62
C PHE A 55 26.49 0.91 17.19
N ASP A 56 26.84 1.14 18.46
CA ASP A 56 26.79 2.42 19.16
C ASP A 56 28.14 3.18 19.23
N LYS A 57 29.25 2.58 18.80
CA LYS A 57 30.58 3.19 18.88
C LYS A 57 31.38 2.90 17.62
N ALA A 58 31.08 3.64 16.55
CA ALA A 58 31.98 3.71 15.41
C ALA A 58 33.38 4.21 15.85
N PRO A 59 34.48 3.72 15.25
CA PRO A 59 35.81 4.25 15.51
C PRO A 59 35.88 5.69 15.01
N ALA A 60 35.89 6.58 15.99
CA ALA A 60 36.43 7.93 16.02
C ALA A 60 36.59 8.69 14.67
N ASP A 61 35.78 9.74 14.56
CA ASP A 61 36.18 11.15 14.37
C ASP A 61 35.92 11.83 13.02
N HIS A 62 35.61 11.10 11.94
CA HIS A 62 35.18 11.74 10.67
C HIS A 62 33.88 11.19 10.06
N PHE A 63 33.42 10.04 10.53
CA PHE A 63 32.20 9.39 10.04
C PHE A 63 31.04 9.44 11.04
N THR A 64 31.31 9.68 12.32
CA THR A 64 30.32 9.66 13.42
C THR A 64 29.17 10.65 13.21
N ASP A 65 29.45 11.88 12.79
CA ASP A 65 28.40 12.88 12.53
C ASP A 65 27.56 12.51 11.29
N LYS A 66 28.22 11.98 10.25
CA LYS A 66 27.54 11.55 9.02
C LYS A 66 26.71 10.28 9.26
N GLU A 67 27.21 9.31 10.03
CA GLU A 67 26.48 8.10 10.42
C GLU A 67 25.28 8.43 11.32
N SER A 68 25.46 9.33 12.30
CA SER A 68 24.36 9.79 13.16
C SER A 68 23.25 10.46 12.35
N LYS A 69 23.62 11.30 11.37
CA LYS A 69 22.67 11.92 10.45
C LYS A 69 21.97 10.90 9.55
N VAL A 70 22.73 10.00 8.92
CA VAL A 70 22.18 8.93 8.08
C VAL A 70 21.22 8.04 8.88
N ARG A 71 21.54 7.72 10.15
CA ARG A 71 20.63 6.97 11.03
C ARG A 71 19.33 7.71 11.32
N LYS A 72 19.41 8.98 11.69
CA LYS A 72 18.22 9.80 11.95
C LYS A 72 17.35 9.89 10.70
N ASP A 73 17.96 10.10 9.55
CA ASP A 73 17.27 10.14 8.27
C ASP A 73 16.61 8.79 7.94
N LEU A 74 17.28 7.66 8.24
CA LEU A 74 16.74 6.32 8.04
C LEU A 74 15.53 6.04 8.94
N ILE A 75 15.62 6.39 10.23
CA ILE A 75 14.52 6.25 11.19
C ILE A 75 13.33 7.10 10.77
N ALA A 76 13.56 8.38 10.44
CA ALA A 76 12.50 9.29 10.00
C ALA A 76 11.83 8.80 8.70
N LEU A 77 12.61 8.22 7.79
CA LEU A 77 12.08 7.65 6.56
C LEU A 77 11.22 6.41 6.86
N TYR A 78 11.66 5.55 7.78
CA TYR A 78 10.90 4.38 8.22
C TYR A 78 9.57 4.75 8.91
N GLU A 79 9.58 5.75 9.77
CA GLU A 79 8.37 6.28 10.41
C GLU A 79 7.38 6.83 9.38
N LYS A 80 7.87 7.61 8.42
CA LYS A 80 7.05 8.19 7.34
C LYS A 80 6.45 7.11 6.42
N GLU A 81 7.23 6.10 6.07
CA GLU A 81 6.77 4.96 5.27
C GLU A 81 5.72 4.14 6.04
N ASN A 82 5.89 3.92 7.34
CA ASN A 82 4.88 3.25 8.17
C ASN A 82 3.55 4.03 8.23
N GLU A 83 3.61 5.36 8.36
CA GLU A 83 2.42 6.20 8.31
C GLU A 83 1.72 6.11 6.95
N ALA A 84 2.50 6.19 5.85
CA ALA A 84 1.99 6.03 4.50
C ALA A 84 1.35 4.66 4.27
N LEU A 85 1.97 3.60 4.78
CA LEU A 85 1.46 2.23 4.70
C LEU A 85 0.16 2.05 5.48
N SER A 86 0.03 2.68 6.65
CA SER A 86 -1.22 2.71 7.41
C SER A 86 -2.34 3.37 6.60
N LYS A 87 -2.07 4.53 6.00
CA LYS A 87 -3.01 5.24 5.12
C LYS A 87 -3.40 4.39 3.89
N LEU A 88 -2.43 3.70 3.27
CA LEU A 88 -2.70 2.80 2.15
C LEU A 88 -3.57 1.61 2.55
N LYS A 89 -3.33 1.00 3.73
CA LYS A 89 -4.16 -0.09 4.26
C LYS A 89 -5.59 0.37 4.50
N GLN A 90 -5.78 1.54 5.11
CA GLN A 90 -7.10 2.14 5.31
C GLN A 90 -7.80 2.41 3.97
N ALA A 91 -7.11 3.02 3.01
CA ALA A 91 -7.64 3.28 1.68
C ALA A 91 -8.04 1.98 0.95
N LYS A 92 -7.25 0.91 1.09
CA LYS A 92 -7.56 -0.41 0.52
C LYS A 92 -8.87 -0.95 1.10
N THR A 93 -9.03 -0.92 2.41
CA THR A 93 -10.25 -1.37 3.09
C THR A 93 -11.46 -0.56 2.65
N THR A 94 -11.33 0.78 2.59
CA THR A 94 -12.41 1.65 2.12
C THR A 94 -12.79 1.36 0.67
N ALA A 95 -11.82 1.18 -0.22
CA ALA A 95 -12.08 0.84 -1.62
C ALA A 95 -12.82 -0.50 -1.75
N TYR A 96 -12.43 -1.51 -0.97
CA TYR A 96 -13.11 -2.80 -0.95
C TYR A 96 -14.55 -2.70 -0.44
N ASN A 97 -14.78 -1.93 0.63
CA ASN A 97 -16.13 -1.71 1.16
C ASN A 97 -17.03 -1.02 0.14
N LYS A 98 -16.51 0.00 -0.55
CA LYS A 98 -17.24 0.68 -1.63
C LYS A 98 -17.52 -0.24 -2.81
N TYR A 99 -16.57 -1.08 -3.21
CA TYR A 99 -16.79 -2.11 -4.21
C TYR A 99 -17.97 -3.03 -3.83
N GLN A 100 -18.01 -3.53 -2.59
CA GLN A 100 -19.10 -4.39 -2.12
C GLN A 100 -20.45 -3.66 -2.09
N GLU A 101 -20.46 -2.39 -1.68
CA GLU A 101 -21.65 -1.54 -1.68
C GLU A 101 -22.23 -1.41 -3.10
N TYR A 102 -21.42 -1.01 -4.08
CA TYR A 102 -21.86 -0.87 -5.47
C TYR A 102 -22.19 -2.21 -6.12
N LYS A 103 -21.51 -3.29 -5.75
CA LYS A 103 -21.87 -4.64 -6.19
C LYS A 103 -23.28 -5.01 -5.71
N SER A 104 -23.61 -4.71 -4.45
CA SER A 104 -24.93 -4.98 -3.89
C SER A 104 -26.03 -4.13 -4.55
N GLN A 105 -25.72 -2.86 -4.86
CA GLN A 105 -26.63 -1.95 -5.56
C GLN A 105 -26.89 -2.42 -6.99
N ALA A 106 -25.86 -2.83 -7.74
CA ALA A 106 -26.02 -3.33 -9.10
C ALA A 106 -26.95 -4.56 -9.16
N VAL A 107 -26.84 -5.47 -8.19
CA VAL A 107 -27.73 -6.65 -8.09
C VAL A 107 -29.18 -6.24 -7.83
N LYS A 108 -29.41 -5.24 -6.97
CA LYS A 108 -30.76 -4.72 -6.71
C LYS A 108 -31.36 -4.05 -7.94
N GLU A 109 -30.59 -3.18 -8.61
CA GLU A 109 -31.01 -2.53 -9.86
C GLU A 109 -31.37 -3.56 -10.95
N GLU A 110 -30.61 -4.65 -11.06
CA GLU A 110 -30.91 -5.71 -12.03
C GLU A 110 -32.20 -6.46 -11.68
N ALA A 111 -32.46 -6.72 -10.39
CA ALA A 111 -33.68 -7.37 -9.93
C ALA A 111 -34.92 -6.48 -10.15
N GLU A 112 -34.83 -5.18 -9.84
CA GLU A 112 -35.90 -4.21 -10.06
C GLU A 112 -36.23 -4.07 -11.56
N LYS A 113 -35.22 -3.98 -12.42
CA LYS A 113 -35.41 -3.93 -13.88
C LYS A 113 -36.05 -5.19 -14.47
N LYS A 114 -35.90 -6.35 -13.82
CA LYS A 114 -36.57 -7.59 -14.24
C LYS A 114 -38.03 -7.58 -13.79
N ALA A 115 -38.29 -7.15 -12.55
CA ALA A 115 -39.64 -7.03 -12.02
C ALA A 115 -40.52 -5.99 -12.73
N GLU A 116 -39.94 -4.92 -13.29
CA GLU A 116 -40.68 -3.94 -14.12
C GLU A 116 -40.99 -4.43 -15.54
N LYS A 117 -40.35 -5.52 -16.00
CA LYS A 117 -40.50 -6.06 -17.36
C LYS A 117 -41.43 -7.28 -17.43
N ASP A 118 -41.81 -7.85 -16.30
CA ASP A 118 -42.79 -8.94 -16.16
C ASP A 118 -44.19 -8.37 -15.84
#